data_AF-A0A857JIT9-F1
#
_entry.id   AF-A0A857JIT9-F1
#
_cell.length_a   1.000
_cell.length_b   1.000
_cell.length_c   1.000
_cell.angle_alpha   90.00
_cell.angle_beta   90.00
_cell.angle_gamma   90.00
#
_symmetry.space_group_name_H-M   'P 1'
#
loop_
_entity.id
_entity.type
_entity.pdbx_description
1 polymer ?
#
loop_
_entity_poly.entity_id
_entity_poly.type
_entity_poly.pdbx_seq_one_letter_code
_entity_poly.pdbx_strand_id
1 'polypeptide(L)'
;MNNNTDKSISRRDFLKNSIKTAAAGGGIAAVPGLIFSDALAAGSQASLFDQTLLRIARDIYPHDMLEDKYYTQPLVPLKETHLELLQQGVNALDRLAMSKKGAPFLAITEESEREALLRTIEETAFFSKMKFTLMLGIYNNPEVWPMFGYEGSSWEKGGYLHRGFNDLKWL
;
A
#
# COMPACT_ATOMS: atom_id res chain seq x y z
N MET A 1 -37.16 23.33 -45.08
CA MET A 1 -35.74 23.60 -44.78
C MET A 1 -35.53 23.42 -43.29
N ASN A 2 -34.53 22.63 -42.95
CA ASN A 2 -34.15 22.17 -41.62
C ASN A 2 -33.71 23.32 -40.70
N ASN A 3 -33.84 23.16 -39.38
CA ASN A 3 -32.67 22.99 -38.50
C ASN A 3 -33.06 22.79 -37.02
N ASN A 4 -32.96 21.53 -36.60
CA ASN A 4 -32.30 21.01 -35.39
C ASN A 4 -32.37 21.84 -34.09
N THR A 5 -33.29 21.45 -33.21
CA THR A 5 -33.15 21.64 -31.76
C THR A 5 -32.14 20.63 -31.22
N ASP A 6 -30.95 21.10 -30.88
CA ASP A 6 -29.91 20.29 -30.26
C ASP A 6 -30.33 19.94 -28.82
N LYS A 7 -30.74 18.69 -28.60
CA LYS A 7 -31.17 18.20 -27.28
C LYS A 7 -29.92 17.84 -26.49
N SER A 8 -29.37 18.82 -25.75
CA SER A 8 -28.19 18.64 -24.92
C SER A 8 -28.42 17.51 -23.89
N ILE A 9 -27.73 16.39 -24.05
CA ILE A 9 -27.75 15.28 -23.09
C ILE A 9 -27.02 15.74 -21.82
N SER A 10 -27.73 15.75 -20.69
CA SER A 10 -27.16 16.06 -19.39
C SER A 10 -26.19 14.96 -18.97
N ARG A 11 -24.95 15.33 -18.63
CA ARG A 11 -23.92 14.41 -18.09
C ARG A 11 -24.41 13.61 -16.88
N ARG A 12 -25.41 14.13 -16.16
CA ARG A 12 -26.05 13.49 -15.00
C ARG A 12 -27.01 12.34 -15.36
N ASP A 13 -27.62 12.36 -16.55
CA ASP A 13 -28.51 11.28 -16.99
C ASP A 13 -27.71 10.11 -17.59
N PHE A 14 -26.52 10.39 -18.13
CA PHE A 14 -25.59 9.36 -18.61
C PHE A 14 -25.02 8.50 -17.47
N LEU A 15 -24.75 9.12 -16.30
CA LEU A 15 -24.26 8.44 -15.09
C LEU A 15 -25.32 7.62 -14.34
N LYS A 16 -26.61 7.86 -14.60
CA LYS A 16 -27.70 7.12 -13.93
C LYS A 16 -28.05 5.80 -14.63
N ASN A 17 -27.61 5.61 -15.88
CA ASN A 17 -27.98 4.44 -16.69
C ASN A 17 -26.84 3.43 -16.91
N SER A 18 -25.67 3.59 -16.28
CA SER A 18 -24.50 2.72 -16.48
C SER A 18 -24.43 1.48 -15.56
N ILE A 19 -25.47 1.19 -14.76
CA ILE A 19 -25.45 0.04 -13.84
C ILE A 19 -26.54 -0.97 -14.20
N LYS A 20 -26.28 -1.84 -15.20
CA LYS A 20 -26.78 -3.24 -15.40
C LYS A 20 -25.83 -3.87 -16.44
N THR A 21 -24.97 -4.84 -16.15
CA THR A 21 -25.16 -6.32 -15.99
C THR A 21 -23.72 -6.90 -15.85
N ALA A 22 -23.41 -8.02 -15.19
CA ALA A 22 -24.14 -9.26 -15.01
C ALA A 22 -23.73 -9.98 -13.71
N ALA A 23 -24.71 -10.59 -13.05
CA ALA A 23 -24.49 -11.64 -12.09
C ALA A 23 -24.24 -12.96 -12.83
N ALA A 24 -23.19 -13.69 -12.47
CA ALA A 24 -23.07 -15.12 -12.73
C ALA A 24 -22.14 -15.77 -11.68
N GLY A 25 -22.76 -16.40 -10.68
CA GLY A 25 -22.33 -17.66 -10.07
C GLY A 25 -21.02 -17.70 -9.27
N GLY A 26 -21.14 -17.79 -7.94
CA GLY A 26 -20.07 -18.26 -7.07
C GLY A 26 -20.14 -17.62 -5.69
N GLY A 27 -20.95 -18.18 -4.79
CA GLY A 27 -21.11 -17.66 -3.44
C GLY A 27 -19.81 -17.71 -2.65
N ILE A 28 -19.34 -16.54 -2.20
CA ILE A 28 -18.49 -16.43 -1.02
C ILE A 28 -19.33 -15.66 -0.01
N ALA A 29 -19.60 -16.29 1.13
CA ALA A 29 -20.27 -15.65 2.25
C ALA A 29 -19.39 -14.46 2.69
N ALA A 30 -19.85 -13.25 2.39
CA ALA A 30 -19.22 -12.02 2.87
C ALA A 30 -19.33 -11.98 4.40
N VAL A 31 -18.18 -12.09 5.08
CA VAL A 31 -18.07 -11.68 6.48
C VAL A 31 -18.14 -10.15 6.49
N PRO A 32 -19.08 -9.51 7.21
CA PRO A 32 -19.13 -8.05 7.26
C PRO A 32 -17.95 -7.55 8.10
N GLY A 33 -17.01 -6.80 7.49
CA GLY A 33 -15.96 -6.13 8.28
C GLY A 33 -14.70 -5.65 7.55
N LEU A 34 -14.42 -6.04 6.31
CA LEU A 34 -13.20 -5.63 5.62
C LEU A 34 -13.53 -5.05 4.24
N ILE A 35 -13.72 -3.73 4.15
CA ILE A 35 -13.61 -3.03 2.87
C ILE A 35 -12.15 -2.61 2.74
N PHE A 36 -11.37 -3.45 2.07
CA PHE A 36 -10.12 -3.02 1.46
C PHE A 36 -10.29 -3.01 -0.06
N SER A 37 -9.94 -1.85 -0.63
CA SER A 37 -9.47 -1.56 -2.00
C SER A 37 -10.43 -1.58 -3.20
N ASP A 38 -10.94 -0.38 -3.53
CA ASP A 38 -11.25 0.03 -4.92
C ASP A 38 -9.98 0.41 -5.73
N ALA A 39 -8.79 0.42 -5.11
CA ALA A 39 -7.52 0.70 -5.79
C ALA A 39 -6.89 -0.52 -6.48
N LEU A 40 -7.49 -1.71 -6.35
CA LEU A 40 -6.98 -2.96 -6.95
C LEU A 40 -7.78 -3.40 -8.20
N ALA A 41 -8.72 -2.59 -8.67
CA ALA A 41 -9.66 -2.96 -9.74
C ALA A 41 -9.10 -2.75 -11.18
N ALA A 42 -7.80 -2.51 -11.33
CA ALA A 42 -7.15 -2.37 -12.63
C ALA A 42 -6.04 -3.41 -12.82
N GLY A 43 -6.43 -4.65 -13.12
CA GLY A 43 -5.63 -5.51 -14.01
C GLY A 43 -4.56 -6.40 -13.39
N SER A 44 -4.73 -6.92 -12.17
CA SER A 44 -4.38 -8.31 -11.82
C SER A 44 -4.87 -8.54 -10.38
N GLN A 45 -5.54 -9.64 -10.11
CA GLN A 45 -5.82 -10.01 -8.73
C GLN A 45 -4.46 -10.20 -8.05
N ALA A 46 -4.08 -9.32 -7.14
CA ALA A 46 -2.79 -9.43 -6.44
C ALA A 46 -2.70 -10.80 -5.77
N SER A 47 -1.57 -11.49 -5.96
CA SER A 47 -1.39 -12.82 -5.37
C SER A 47 -1.42 -12.72 -3.83
N LEU A 48 -1.74 -13.82 -3.13
CA LEU A 48 -1.67 -13.84 -1.66
C LEU A 48 -0.27 -13.44 -1.17
N PHE A 49 0.77 -13.82 -1.92
CA PHE A 49 2.14 -13.40 -1.66
C PHE A 49 2.33 -11.88 -1.72
N ASP A 50 1.78 -11.22 -2.75
CA ASP A 50 1.85 -9.76 -2.88
C ASP A 50 1.06 -9.04 -1.78
N GLN A 51 -0.11 -9.57 -1.42
CA GLN A 51 -0.93 -9.04 -0.32
C GLN A 51 -0.19 -9.16 1.02
N THR A 52 0.46 -10.30 1.29
CA THR A 52 1.27 -10.49 2.49
C THR A 52 2.47 -9.54 2.52
N LEU A 53 3.21 -9.37 1.41
CA LEU A 53 4.31 -8.41 1.35
C LEU A 53 3.85 -6.97 1.58
N LEU A 54 2.70 -6.58 1.02
CA LEU A 54 2.10 -5.26 1.25
C LEU A 54 1.73 -5.06 2.73
N ARG A 55 1.10 -6.06 3.37
CA ARG A 55 0.78 -6.00 4.80
C ARG A 55 2.03 -5.87 5.65
N ILE A 56 3.06 -6.66 5.38
CA ILE A 56 4.37 -6.54 6.05
C ILE A 56 4.95 -5.14 5.85
N ALA A 57 4.89 -4.60 4.63
CA ALA A 57 5.43 -3.29 4.33
C ALA A 57 4.73 -2.16 5.11
N ARG A 58 3.40 -2.24 5.21
CA ARG A 58 2.57 -1.33 6.00
C ARG A 58 2.80 -1.48 7.51
N ASP A 59 3.03 -2.70 8.01
CA ASP A 59 3.34 -2.92 9.43
C ASP A 59 4.78 -2.45 9.78
N ILE A 60 5.73 -2.46 8.85
CA ILE A 60 7.10 -1.92 9.07
C ILE A 60 7.10 -0.39 9.05
N TYR A 61 6.34 0.24 8.15
CA TYR A 61 6.22 1.70 8.04
C TYR A 61 4.74 2.11 8.00
N PRO A 62 4.08 2.28 9.16
CA PRO A 62 2.63 2.48 9.26
C PRO A 62 2.22 3.94 8.97
N HIS A 63 2.22 4.30 7.68
CA HIS A 63 1.78 5.63 7.24
C HIS A 63 0.39 5.54 6.60
N ASP A 64 -0.64 5.87 7.38
CA ASP A 64 -2.04 5.79 6.94
C ASP A 64 -2.35 6.73 5.76
N MET A 65 -1.64 7.86 5.66
CA MET A 65 -1.85 8.83 4.58
C MET A 65 -1.29 8.39 3.22
N LEU A 66 -0.42 7.37 3.19
CA LEU A 66 0.19 6.91 1.94
C LEU A 66 -0.70 5.88 1.24
N GLU A 67 -0.84 6.03 -0.07
CA GLU A 67 -1.47 5.02 -0.94
C GLU A 67 -0.59 3.76 -1.06
N ASP A 68 -1.20 2.59 -1.31
CA ASP A 68 -0.50 1.31 -1.44
C ASP A 68 0.58 1.31 -2.53
N LYS A 69 0.43 2.13 -3.58
CA LYS A 69 1.40 2.24 -4.68
C LYS A 69 2.81 2.59 -4.17
N TYR A 70 2.91 3.40 -3.12
CA TYR A 70 4.20 3.82 -2.55
C TYR A 70 4.90 2.67 -1.80
N TYR A 71 4.15 1.66 -1.38
CA TYR A 71 4.68 0.43 -0.78
C TYR A 71 4.96 -0.66 -1.82
N THR A 72 4.11 -0.78 -2.85
CA THR A 72 4.26 -1.84 -3.86
C THR A 72 5.32 -1.53 -4.90
N GLN A 73 5.50 -0.26 -5.28
CA GLN A 73 6.48 0.13 -6.30
C GLN A 73 7.93 -0.28 -5.95
N PRO A 74 8.44 -0.09 -4.71
CA PRO A 74 9.78 -0.56 -4.34
C PRO A 74 9.91 -2.10 -4.34
N LEU A 75 8.80 -2.82 -4.19
CA LEU A 75 8.80 -4.28 -4.15
C LEU A 75 8.90 -4.91 -5.55
N VAL A 76 8.57 -4.19 -6.62
CA VAL A 76 8.69 -4.69 -8.00
C VAL A 76 10.14 -5.10 -8.33
N PRO A 77 11.13 -4.19 -8.31
CA PRO A 77 12.53 -4.57 -8.60
C PRO A 77 13.12 -5.50 -7.53
N LEU A 78 12.62 -5.44 -6.28
CA LEU A 78 13.06 -6.35 -5.23
C LEU A 78 12.64 -7.80 -5.54
N LYS A 79 11.41 -8.01 -6.00
CA LYS A 79 10.92 -9.33 -6.41
C LYS A 79 11.70 -9.88 -7.59
N GLU A 80 12.08 -9.05 -8.57
CA GLU A 80 12.88 -9.50 -9.72
C GLU A 80 14.26 -10.05 -9.32
N THR A 81 14.86 -9.49 -8.27
CA THR A 81 16.25 -9.78 -7.88
C THR A 81 16.37 -10.69 -6.64
N HIS A 82 15.32 -10.80 -5.83
CA HIS A 82 15.35 -11.48 -4.53
C HIS A 82 14.09 -12.33 -4.28
N LEU A 83 13.43 -12.84 -5.33
CA LEU A 83 12.17 -13.60 -5.23
C LEU A 83 12.26 -14.74 -4.20
N GLU A 84 13.33 -15.54 -4.25
CA GLU A 84 13.51 -16.70 -3.37
C GLU A 84 13.59 -16.28 -1.89
N LEU A 85 14.38 -15.24 -1.58
CA LEU A 85 14.49 -14.68 -0.23
C LEU A 85 13.12 -14.23 0.30
N LEU A 86 12.32 -13.57 -0.55
CA LEU A 86 11.00 -13.09 -0.18
C LEU A 86 10.02 -14.24 0.04
N GLN A 87 9.99 -15.23 -0.85
CA GLN A 87 9.12 -16.41 -0.72
C GLN A 87 9.47 -17.22 0.54
N GLN A 88 10.76 -17.45 0.79
CA GLN A 88 11.21 -18.15 2.00
C GLN A 88 10.86 -17.35 3.27
N GLY A 89 11.04 -16.04 3.24
CA GLY A 89 10.70 -15.14 4.34
C GLY A 89 9.21 -15.13 4.67
N VAL A 90 8.35 -14.97 3.66
CA VAL A 90 6.89 -15.04 3.83
C VAL A 90 6.46 -16.41 4.37
N ASN A 91 6.97 -17.50 3.80
CA ASN A 91 6.66 -18.85 4.26
C ASN A 91 7.13 -19.09 5.71
N ALA A 92 8.29 -18.55 6.10
CA ALA A 92 8.79 -18.65 7.46
C ALA A 92 7.94 -17.85 8.44
N LEU A 93 7.54 -16.64 8.07
CA LEU A 93 6.64 -15.79 8.85
C LEU A 93 5.27 -16.44 9.01
N ASP A 94 4.70 -17.02 7.95
CA ASP A 94 3.41 -17.73 8.03
C ASP A 94 3.48 -18.96 8.93
N ARG A 95 4.57 -19.73 8.89
CA ARG A 95 4.78 -20.85 9.83
C ARG A 95 4.88 -20.36 11.27
N LEU A 96 5.58 -19.26 11.51
CA LEU A 96 5.68 -18.65 12.83
C LEU A 96 4.32 -18.16 13.32
N ALA A 97 3.57 -17.46 12.46
CA ALA A 97 2.22 -16.98 12.73
C ALA A 97 1.27 -18.14 13.05
N MET A 98 1.26 -19.19 12.25
CA MET A 98 0.49 -20.41 12.52
C MET A 98 0.86 -21.02 13.87
N SER A 99 2.16 -21.12 14.20
CA SER A 99 2.61 -21.68 15.47
C SER A 99 2.25 -20.83 16.69
N LYS A 100 2.23 -19.50 16.58
CA LYS A 100 2.01 -18.57 17.71
C LYS A 100 0.56 -18.13 17.85
N LYS A 101 -0.19 -18.07 16.75
CA LYS A 101 -1.52 -17.45 16.65
C LYS A 101 -2.58 -18.36 16.02
N GLY A 102 -2.19 -19.49 15.43
CA GLY A 102 -3.13 -20.41 14.78
C GLY A 102 -3.70 -19.91 13.46
N ALA A 103 -3.14 -18.83 12.90
CA ALA A 103 -3.57 -18.21 11.65
C ALA A 103 -2.34 -17.77 10.83
N PRO A 104 -2.41 -17.75 9.48
CA PRO A 104 -1.36 -17.17 8.65
C PRO A 104 -1.26 -15.66 8.92
N PHE A 105 -0.10 -15.06 8.64
CA PHE A 105 0.20 -13.68 9.01
C PHE A 105 -0.86 -12.69 8.51
N LEU A 106 -1.31 -12.86 7.27
CA LEU A 106 -2.29 -11.98 6.63
C LEU A 106 -3.70 -12.07 7.26
N ALA A 107 -4.03 -13.17 7.93
CA ALA A 107 -5.33 -13.36 8.58
C ALA A 107 -5.39 -12.80 10.01
N ILE A 108 -4.26 -12.33 10.56
CA ILE A 108 -4.19 -11.74 11.89
C ILE A 108 -4.69 -10.29 11.83
N THR A 109 -5.82 -10.00 12.47
CA THR A 109 -6.48 -8.68 12.44
C THR A 109 -5.80 -7.68 13.38
N GLU A 110 -5.36 -8.12 14.55
CA GLU A 110 -4.73 -7.28 15.57
C GLU A 110 -3.32 -6.84 15.14
N GLU A 111 -3.11 -5.54 15.01
CA GLU A 111 -1.83 -4.99 14.57
C GLU A 111 -0.69 -5.29 15.56
N SER A 112 -0.94 -5.15 16.86
CA SER A 112 0.04 -5.46 17.91
C SER A 112 0.53 -6.91 17.86
N GLU A 113 -0.32 -7.84 17.40
CA GLU A 113 0.05 -9.24 17.22
C GLU A 113 0.93 -9.45 16.00
N ARG A 114 0.64 -8.76 14.89
CA ARG A 114 1.50 -8.77 13.70
C ARG A 114 2.85 -8.14 14.01
N GLU A 115 2.88 -7.03 14.74
CA GLU A 115 4.10 -6.37 15.18
C GLU A 115 4.97 -7.32 16.02
N ALA A 116 4.39 -8.02 16.99
CA ALA A 116 5.13 -8.97 17.82
C ALA A 116 5.77 -10.11 17.01
N LEU A 117 5.09 -10.59 15.96
CA LEU A 117 5.65 -11.58 15.03
C LEU A 117 6.80 -11.00 14.21
N LEU A 118 6.64 -9.77 13.70
CA LEU A 118 7.68 -9.09 12.93
C LEU A 118 8.94 -8.82 13.78
N ARG A 119 8.78 -8.42 15.04
CA ARG A 119 9.89 -8.27 16.00
C ARG A 119 10.67 -9.57 16.20
N THR A 120 9.99 -10.72 16.17
CA THR A 120 10.64 -12.03 16.32
C THR A 120 11.56 -12.36 15.13
N ILE A 121 11.33 -11.76 13.96
CA ILE A 121 12.13 -11.99 12.75
C ILE A 121 13.00 -10.78 12.37
N GLU A 122 13.13 -9.77 13.23
CA GLU A 122 13.73 -8.48 12.86
C GLU A 122 15.21 -8.58 12.44
N GLU A 123 15.94 -9.55 12.98
CA GLU A 123 17.35 -9.81 12.66
C GLU A 123 17.53 -10.68 11.39
N THR A 124 16.44 -11.14 10.78
CA THR A 124 16.54 -11.97 9.56
C THR A 124 16.94 -11.15 8.34
N ALA A 125 17.61 -11.81 7.39
CA ALA A 125 17.95 -11.20 6.10
C ALA A 125 16.70 -10.73 5.32
N PHE A 126 15.60 -11.48 5.42
CA PHE A 126 14.31 -11.12 4.82
C PHE A 126 13.78 -9.80 5.38
N PHE A 127 13.67 -9.68 6.71
CA PHE A 127 13.16 -8.47 7.34
C PHE A 127 14.06 -7.26 7.07
N SER A 128 15.38 -7.44 7.24
CA SER A 128 16.37 -6.39 6.96
C SER A 128 16.28 -5.88 5.51
N LYS A 129 16.12 -6.79 4.54
CA LYS A 129 15.98 -6.44 3.12
C LYS A 129 14.69 -5.69 2.83
N MET A 130 13.56 -6.14 3.38
CA MET A 130 12.27 -5.45 3.26
C MET A 130 12.35 -4.04 3.85
N LYS A 131 12.82 -3.92 5.11
CA LYS A 131 12.95 -2.65 5.82
C LYS A 131 13.82 -1.64 5.07
N PHE A 132 14.98 -2.06 4.58
CA PHE A 132 15.89 -1.17 3.84
C PHE A 132 15.32 -0.76 2.47
N THR A 133 14.73 -1.70 1.73
CA THR A 133 14.14 -1.42 0.42
C THR A 133 12.98 -0.43 0.53
N LEU A 134 12.10 -0.63 1.51
CA LEU A 134 10.97 0.26 1.76
C LEU A 134 11.42 1.64 2.27
N MET A 135 12.44 1.68 3.14
CA MET A 135 13.03 2.94 3.58
C MET A 135 13.49 3.79 2.40
N LEU A 136 14.30 3.20 1.50
CA LEU A 136 14.76 3.91 0.32
C LEU A 136 13.61 4.25 -0.61
N GLY A 137 12.71 3.30 -0.87
CA GLY A 137 11.62 3.48 -1.83
C GLY A 137 10.58 4.53 -1.41
N ILE A 138 10.24 4.61 -0.12
CA ILE A 138 9.24 5.56 0.40
C ILE A 138 9.88 6.94 0.59
N TYR A 139 11.02 7.01 1.29
CA TYR A 139 11.57 8.32 1.69
C TYR A 139 12.40 8.99 0.60
N ASN A 140 12.91 8.23 -0.39
CA ASN A 140 13.54 8.80 -1.58
C ASN A 140 12.53 9.02 -2.73
N ASN A 141 11.27 9.28 -2.41
CA ASN A 141 10.22 9.57 -3.38
C ASN A 141 9.72 11.03 -3.25
N PRO A 142 10.03 11.91 -4.23
CA PRO A 142 9.58 13.29 -4.23
C PRO A 142 8.06 13.50 -4.19
N GLU A 143 7.27 12.54 -4.67
CA GLU A 143 5.80 12.62 -4.59
C GLU A 143 5.28 12.53 -3.15
N VAL A 144 6.03 11.86 -2.28
CA VAL A 144 5.64 11.59 -0.90
C VAL A 144 6.10 12.71 0.05
N TRP A 145 7.15 13.45 -0.31
CA TRP A 145 7.73 14.51 0.53
C TRP A 145 6.72 15.55 1.04
N PRO A 146 5.79 16.09 0.23
CA PRO A 146 4.79 17.04 0.73
C PRO A 146 3.87 16.44 1.80
N MET A 147 3.61 15.13 1.74
CA MET A 147 2.76 14.43 2.72
C MET A 147 3.46 14.32 4.08
N PHE A 148 4.80 14.34 4.11
CA PHE A 148 5.61 14.41 5.32
C PHE A 148 5.97 15.83 5.75
N GLY A 149 5.48 16.86 5.05
CA GLY A 149 5.84 18.25 5.32
C GLY A 149 7.28 18.61 4.92
N TYR A 150 7.93 17.79 4.08
CA TYR A 150 9.26 18.10 3.57
C TYR A 150 9.17 19.00 2.33
N GLU A 151 9.78 20.19 2.41
CA GLU A 151 9.72 21.21 1.36
C GLU A 151 10.73 21.00 0.20
N GLY A 152 11.43 19.87 0.19
CA GLY A 152 12.47 19.55 -0.78
C GLY A 152 13.87 20.05 -0.39
N SER A 153 14.84 19.92 -1.30
CA SER A 153 16.24 20.26 -1.04
C SER A 153 16.42 21.73 -0.65
N SER A 154 16.98 21.96 0.54
CA SER A 154 17.40 23.30 0.94
C SER A 154 18.68 23.76 0.26
N TRP A 155 19.57 22.86 -0.17
CA TRP A 155 20.80 23.24 -0.87
C TRP A 155 20.49 23.96 -2.19
N GLU A 156 19.60 23.37 -2.99
CA GLU A 156 19.19 23.92 -4.30
C GLU A 156 18.49 25.28 -4.15
N LYS A 157 18.02 25.56 -2.94
CA LYS A 157 17.20 26.71 -2.63
C LYS A 157 17.87 27.65 -1.60
N GLY A 158 19.21 27.64 -1.49
CA GLY A 158 19.99 28.63 -0.74
C GLY A 158 20.08 28.43 0.79
N GLY A 159 19.80 27.22 1.29
CA GLY A 159 19.84 26.87 2.71
C GLY A 159 18.52 27.12 3.46
N TYR A 160 18.51 26.81 4.76
CA TYR A 160 17.35 27.00 5.66
C TYR A 160 17.31 28.37 6.35
N LEU A 161 18.29 29.25 6.08
CA LEU A 161 18.42 30.55 6.75
C LEU A 161 17.15 31.42 6.61
N HIS A 162 16.42 31.27 5.51
CA HIS A 162 15.18 32.02 5.22
C HIS A 162 13.96 31.11 4.94
N ARG A 163 14.02 29.82 5.28
CA ARG A 163 12.91 28.87 5.10
C ARG A 163 12.85 27.84 6.23
N GLY A 164 11.92 28.01 7.17
CA GLY A 164 11.41 26.86 7.92
C GLY A 164 12.18 26.40 9.16
N PHE A 165 13.46 26.75 9.37
CA PHE A 165 14.16 26.33 10.60
C PHE A 165 13.44 26.83 11.87
N ASN A 166 12.83 28.01 11.81
CA ASN A 166 12.05 28.60 12.89
C ASN A 166 10.57 28.22 12.90
N ASP A 167 10.09 27.44 11.93
CA ASP A 167 8.68 27.07 11.79
C ASP A 167 8.36 25.67 12.37
N LEU A 168 9.38 25.00 12.93
CA LEU A 168 9.25 23.70 13.58
C LEU A 168 8.63 23.86 14.97
N LYS A 169 7.36 23.49 15.12
CA LYS A 169 6.62 23.56 16.41
C LYS A 169 6.99 22.49 17.45
N TRP A 170 7.96 21.63 17.15
CA TRP A 170 8.27 20.42 17.92
C TRP A 170 9.73 20.35 18.41
N LEU A 171 10.50 21.41 18.20
CA LEU A 171 11.79 21.64 18.86
C LEU A 171 11.62 22.50 20.11
#